data_AF-A0A371R2I2-F1
#
_entry.id   AF-A0A371R2I2-F1
#
_cell.length_a   1.000
_cell.length_b   1.000
_cell.length_c   1.000
_cell.angle_alpha   90.00
_cell.angle_beta   90.00
_cell.angle_gamma   90.00
#
_symmetry.space_group_name_H-M   'P 1'
#
loop_
_entity.id
_entity.type
_entity.pdbx_description
1 polymer ?
#
loop_
_entity_poly.entity_id
_entity_poly.type
_entity_poly.pdbx_seq_one_letter_code
_entity_poly.pdbx_strand_id
1 'polypeptide(L)'
;MMMFFNKLYIKNLLDAYKRLREAGFDIGFVAPVLNVNNVTYYHFLKTLDLLSEYEALFEKAIFIRNWTKQAIWLDPQVARWIWERSLPLNETAEKFNYKNKEQIDVIPVRFSIQLILFEKSFLEFIGGMVSPGPKFLGDENPQETPQNNIKLPRLLVPFGDEESMNFFADIYMAGRFIALDSFAGHLAYAPQRFYMIEWFKNNKEKFVEDIRK
;
A
#
# COMPACT_ATOMS: atom_id res chain seq x y z
N MET A 1 -5.53 -9.31 -4.15
CA MET A 1 -4.54 -8.22 -4.14
C MET A 1 -3.33 -8.69 -4.93
N MET A 2 -2.78 -7.86 -5.83
CA MET A 2 -1.64 -8.25 -6.68
C MET A 2 -0.54 -7.20 -6.55
N MET A 3 0.62 -7.65 -6.06
CA MET A 3 1.81 -6.83 -5.83
C MET A 3 2.93 -7.26 -6.77
N PHE A 4 3.75 -6.31 -7.20
CA PHE A 4 4.87 -6.53 -8.10
C PHE A 4 6.16 -6.01 -7.46
N PHE A 5 7.18 -6.85 -7.51
CA PHE A 5 8.45 -6.62 -6.85
C PHE A 5 9.57 -6.44 -7.86
N ASN A 6 10.52 -5.57 -7.54
CA ASN A 6 11.77 -5.37 -8.28
C ASN A 6 12.96 -5.79 -7.41
N LYS A 7 14.15 -5.88 -7.98
CA LYS A 7 15.34 -6.36 -7.25
C LYS A 7 15.77 -5.49 -6.04
N LEU A 8 15.33 -4.22 -5.96
CA LEU A 8 15.79 -3.26 -4.93
C LEU A 8 14.84 -3.15 -3.73
N TYR A 9 13.59 -3.58 -3.86
CA TYR A 9 12.55 -3.23 -2.89
C TYR A 9 12.88 -3.68 -1.45
N ILE A 10 13.25 -4.95 -1.23
CA ILE A 10 13.53 -5.51 0.11
C ILE A 10 14.72 -4.79 0.73
N LYS A 11 15.80 -4.68 -0.04
CA LYS A 11 17.06 -4.09 0.42
C LYS A 11 16.82 -2.66 0.92
N ASN A 12 16.20 -1.82 0.09
CA ASN A 12 16.00 -0.42 0.42
C ASN A 12 15.04 -0.25 1.61
N LEU A 13 14.00 -1.10 1.70
CA LEU A 13 13.06 -1.08 2.82
C LEU A 13 13.74 -1.48 4.15
N LEU A 14 14.59 -2.51 4.13
CA LEU A 14 15.38 -2.92 5.28
C LEU A 14 16.43 -1.88 5.69
N ASP A 15 17.09 -1.25 4.72
CA ASP A 15 18.07 -0.21 5.00
C ASP A 15 17.41 1.03 5.61
N ALA A 16 16.22 1.43 5.12
CA ALA A 16 15.43 2.50 5.74
C ALA A 16 15.02 2.16 7.17
N TYR A 17 14.59 0.92 7.41
CA TYR A 17 14.27 0.44 8.75
C TYR A 17 15.46 0.54 9.71
N LYS A 18 16.65 0.08 9.29
CA LYS A 18 17.88 0.18 10.09
C LYS A 18 18.22 1.64 10.43
N ARG A 19 18.17 2.54 9.44
CA ARG A 19 18.42 3.98 9.66
C ARG A 19 17.46 4.58 10.68
N LEU A 20 16.17 4.26 10.59
CA LEU A 20 15.17 4.74 11.54
C LEU A 20 15.43 4.21 12.96
N ARG A 21 15.82 2.93 13.08
CA ARG A 21 16.17 2.33 14.37
C ARG A 21 17.42 2.93 14.98
N GLU A 22 18.46 3.13 14.18
CA GLU A 22 19.71 3.77 14.61
C GLU A 22 19.48 5.23 15.05
N ALA A 23 18.54 5.92 14.40
CA ALA A 23 18.12 7.27 14.80
C ALA A 23 17.21 7.30 16.04
N GLY A 24 16.82 6.15 16.58
CA GLY A 24 16.02 6.05 17.82
C GLY A 24 14.53 6.30 17.64
N PHE A 25 13.98 6.16 16.43
CA PHE A 25 12.53 6.29 16.21
C PHE A 25 11.77 5.05 16.69
N ASP A 26 10.60 5.27 17.30
CA ASP A 26 9.59 4.25 17.48
C ASP A 26 8.89 3.98 16.14
N ILE A 27 8.95 2.74 15.65
CA ILE A 27 8.49 2.37 14.31
C ILE A 27 7.30 1.43 14.42
N GLY A 28 6.14 1.87 13.92
CA GLY A 28 5.01 1.00 13.68
C GLY A 28 5.25 0.16 12.43
N PHE A 29 5.53 0.83 11.30
CA PHE A 29 5.94 0.16 10.07
C PHE A 29 6.64 1.12 9.08
N VAL A 30 7.35 0.53 8.12
CA VAL A 30 7.95 1.20 6.97
C VAL A 30 7.32 0.66 5.70
N ALA A 31 6.89 1.54 4.80
CA ALA A 31 6.33 1.20 3.50
C ALA A 31 7.25 1.66 2.36
N PRO A 32 7.27 0.97 1.21
CA PRO A 32 7.83 1.53 -0.01
C PRO A 32 6.85 2.52 -0.65
N VAL A 33 7.33 3.28 -1.63
CA VAL A 33 6.46 3.99 -2.56
C VAL A 33 5.71 2.96 -3.42
N LEU A 34 4.38 2.98 -3.30
CA LEU A 34 3.48 2.21 -4.14
C LEU A 34 2.92 3.13 -5.22
N ASN A 35 2.96 2.69 -6.47
CA ASN A 35 2.47 3.49 -7.60
C ASN A 35 0.96 3.82 -7.46
N VAL A 36 0.12 2.82 -7.16
CA VAL A 36 -1.32 2.99 -6.91
C VAL A 36 -1.57 2.94 -5.41
N ASN A 37 -1.59 4.10 -4.76
CA ASN A 37 -1.81 4.21 -3.32
C ASN A 37 -2.27 5.62 -2.94
N ASN A 38 -3.12 5.76 -1.93
CA ASN A 38 -3.72 7.05 -1.53
C ASN A 38 -2.73 8.10 -1.00
N VAL A 39 -1.54 7.69 -0.58
CA VAL A 39 -0.47 8.57 -0.06
C VAL A 39 0.73 8.56 -1.01
N THR A 40 1.24 7.37 -1.32
CA THR A 40 2.53 7.25 -2.02
C THR A 40 2.47 7.54 -3.52
N TYR A 41 1.28 7.63 -4.13
CA TYR A 41 1.16 8.10 -5.52
C TYR A 41 1.72 9.51 -5.71
N TYR A 42 1.60 10.38 -4.71
CA TYR A 42 2.14 11.74 -4.78
C TYR A 42 3.67 11.71 -4.89
N HIS A 43 4.33 10.87 -4.09
CA HIS A 43 5.78 10.67 -4.19
C HIS A 43 6.17 9.99 -5.50
N PHE A 44 5.34 9.10 -6.02
CA PHE A 44 5.54 8.52 -7.34
C PHE A 44 5.55 9.60 -8.43
N LEU A 45 4.54 10.47 -8.44
CA LEU A 45 4.44 11.58 -9.38
C LEU A 45 5.62 12.54 -9.24
N LYS A 46 5.99 12.89 -8.00
CA LYS A 46 7.12 13.79 -7.72
C LYS A 46 8.45 13.20 -8.19
N THR A 47 8.71 11.93 -7.90
CA THR A 47 9.98 11.27 -8.25
C THR A 47 10.19 11.18 -9.76
N LEU A 48 9.11 10.95 -10.51
CA LEU A 48 9.15 10.81 -11.96
C LEU A 48 8.89 12.12 -12.72
N ASP A 49 8.79 13.26 -12.01
CA ASP A 49 8.49 14.58 -12.58
C ASP A 49 7.16 14.62 -13.37
N LEU A 50 6.15 13.87 -12.89
CA LEU A 50 4.86 13.66 -13.54
C LEU A 50 3.70 14.50 -12.96
N LEU A 51 3.96 15.33 -11.94
CA LEU A 51 2.91 16.10 -11.26
C LEU A 51 2.10 16.97 -12.22
N SER A 52 2.77 17.77 -13.04
CA SER A 52 2.10 18.69 -13.98
C SER A 52 1.26 17.97 -15.02
N GLU A 53 1.75 16.83 -15.52
CA GLU A 53 1.02 16.02 -16.49
C GLU A 53 -0.21 15.37 -15.86
N TYR A 54 -0.07 14.82 -14.65
CA TYR A 54 -1.18 14.23 -13.90
C TYR A 54 -2.29 15.26 -13.63
N GLU A 55 -1.91 16.45 -13.16
CA GLU A 55 -2.86 17.51 -12.82
C GLU A 55 -3.60 18.08 -14.05
N ALA A 56 -2.96 18.06 -15.22
CA ALA A 56 -3.60 18.44 -16.47
C ALA A 56 -4.63 17.41 -16.96
N LEU A 57 -4.41 16.13 -16.66
CA LEU A 57 -5.23 15.02 -17.18
C LEU A 57 -6.35 14.59 -16.25
N PHE A 58 -6.17 14.69 -14.92
CA PHE A 58 -7.07 14.05 -13.95
C PHE A 58 -7.56 15.01 -12.86
N GLU A 59 -6.70 15.30 -11.88
CA GLU A 59 -7.05 16.11 -10.72
C GLU A 59 -5.80 16.72 -10.09
N LYS A 60 -6.00 17.72 -9.22
CA LYS A 60 -4.93 18.26 -8.40
C LYS A 60 -4.34 17.16 -7.49
N ALA A 61 -3.03 16.94 -7.57
CA ALA A 61 -2.35 15.93 -6.76
C ALA A 61 -2.17 16.47 -5.34
N ILE A 62 -2.74 15.80 -4.34
CA ILE A 62 -2.70 16.23 -2.94
C ILE A 62 -2.17 15.10 -2.08
N PHE A 63 -1.01 15.33 -1.45
CA PHE A 63 -0.32 14.35 -0.62
C PHE A 63 -1.16 13.86 0.57
N ILE A 64 -1.85 14.78 1.25
CA ILE A 64 -2.64 14.47 2.46
C ILE A 64 -4.12 14.70 2.16
N ARG A 65 -4.80 13.63 1.72
CA ARG A 65 -6.22 13.69 1.37
C ARG A 65 -6.92 12.38 1.67
N ASN A 66 -8.19 12.47 2.06
CA ASN A 66 -9.03 11.29 2.25
C ASN A 66 -9.10 10.48 0.95
N TRP A 67 -8.86 9.17 1.02
CA TRP A 67 -8.77 8.28 -0.15
C TRP A 67 -10.04 8.29 -1.01
N THR A 68 -11.22 8.44 -0.42
CA THR A 68 -12.50 8.50 -1.16
C THR A 68 -12.65 9.75 -2.03
N LYS A 69 -11.78 10.75 -1.85
CA LYS A 69 -11.80 12.02 -2.57
C LYS A 69 -10.67 12.13 -3.61
N GLN A 70 -10.06 11.00 -3.98
CA GLN A 70 -8.92 10.95 -4.89
C GLN A 70 -9.18 9.98 -6.04
N ALA A 71 -8.93 10.42 -7.26
CA ALA A 71 -9.06 9.64 -8.48
C ALA A 71 -8.13 8.42 -8.49
N ILE A 72 -6.96 8.49 -7.84
CA ILE A 72 -6.06 7.34 -7.68
C ILE A 72 -6.71 6.14 -6.96
N TRP A 73 -7.76 6.36 -6.16
CA TRP A 73 -8.50 5.30 -5.48
C TRP A 73 -9.72 4.82 -6.28
N LEU A 74 -10.36 5.72 -7.02
CA LEU A 74 -11.65 5.48 -7.69
C LEU A 74 -11.51 5.10 -9.17
N ASP A 75 -10.67 5.81 -9.91
CA ASP A 75 -10.70 5.82 -11.36
C ASP A 75 -9.71 4.78 -11.95
N PRO A 76 -10.21 3.75 -12.65
CA PRO A 76 -9.33 2.76 -13.27
C PRO A 76 -8.45 3.34 -14.39
N GLN A 77 -8.85 4.43 -15.03
CA GLN A 77 -8.04 5.09 -16.06
C GLN A 77 -6.79 5.74 -15.44
N VAL A 78 -6.93 6.32 -14.25
CA VAL A 78 -5.79 6.83 -13.48
C VAL A 78 -4.83 5.70 -13.10
N ALA A 79 -5.35 4.60 -12.56
CA ALA A 79 -4.52 3.44 -12.20
C ALA A 79 -3.76 2.88 -13.41
N ARG A 80 -4.42 2.78 -14.57
CA ARG A 80 -3.78 2.39 -15.83
C ARG A 80 -2.68 3.37 -16.25
N TRP A 81 -2.96 4.67 -16.25
CA TRP A 81 -1.99 5.70 -16.63
C TRP A 81 -0.74 5.68 -15.74
N ILE A 82 -0.91 5.45 -14.44
CA ILE A 82 0.16 5.26 -13.46
C ILE A 82 0.99 4.03 -13.82
N TRP A 83 0.33 2.91 -14.15
CA TRP A 83 1.01 1.68 -14.54
C TRP A 83 1.79 1.79 -15.84
N GLU A 84 1.25 2.49 -16.84
CA GLU A 84 1.94 2.78 -18.10
C GLU A 84 3.24 3.58 -17.88
N ARG A 85 3.35 4.33 -16.77
CA ARG A 85 4.56 5.06 -16.34
C ARG A 85 5.40 4.35 -15.29
N SER A 86 4.92 3.21 -14.79
CA SER A 86 5.63 2.37 -13.82
C SER A 86 6.47 1.28 -14.48
N LEU A 87 6.20 0.97 -15.75
CA LEU A 87 6.87 -0.11 -16.49
C LEU A 87 7.93 0.45 -17.45
N PRO A 88 9.10 -0.21 -17.59
CA PRO A 88 9.54 -1.39 -16.84
C PRO A 88 9.80 -1.07 -15.35
N LEU A 89 9.41 -2.00 -14.48
CA LEU A 89 9.40 -1.87 -13.02
C LEU A 89 10.81 -1.79 -12.45
N ASN A 90 11.76 -2.56 -12.97
CA ASN A 90 13.16 -2.50 -12.50
C ASN A 90 13.80 -1.16 -12.86
N GLU A 91 13.57 -0.66 -14.08
CA GLU A 91 14.07 0.66 -14.49
C GLU A 91 13.46 1.78 -13.66
N THR A 92 12.16 1.69 -13.37
CA THR A 92 11.50 2.64 -12.48
C THR A 92 12.10 2.56 -11.08
N ALA A 93 12.30 1.37 -10.52
CA ALA A 93 12.93 1.20 -9.21
C ALA A 93 14.34 1.81 -9.11
N GLU A 94 15.17 1.69 -10.16
CA GLU A 94 16.48 2.34 -10.21
C GLU A 94 16.36 3.88 -10.16
N LYS A 95 15.35 4.46 -10.82
CA LYS A 95 15.08 5.92 -10.74
C LYS A 95 14.74 6.35 -9.31
N PHE A 96 13.90 5.57 -8.61
CA PHE A 96 13.58 5.84 -7.19
C PHE A 96 14.82 5.74 -6.31
N ASN A 97 15.58 4.66 -6.46
CA ASN A 97 16.81 4.42 -5.71
C ASN A 97 17.85 5.52 -5.92
N TYR A 98 17.97 6.03 -7.15
CA TYR A 98 18.89 7.12 -7.47
C TYR A 98 18.40 8.49 -6.96
N LYS A 99 17.18 8.90 -7.31
CA LYS A 99 16.67 10.25 -7.01
C LYS A 99 16.35 10.47 -5.54
N ASN A 100 15.92 9.44 -4.84
CA ASN A 100 15.46 9.52 -3.45
C ASN A 100 16.39 8.79 -2.48
N LYS A 101 17.66 8.55 -2.87
CA LYS A 101 18.61 7.75 -2.10
C LYS A 101 18.57 8.07 -0.61
N GLU A 102 18.28 7.05 0.20
CA GLU A 102 18.22 7.09 1.65
C GLU A 102 17.18 8.04 2.26
N GLN A 103 16.36 8.72 1.43
CA GLN A 103 15.33 9.63 1.89
C GLN A 103 14.15 8.87 2.49
N ILE A 104 13.60 9.44 3.55
CA ILE A 104 12.46 8.90 4.29
C ILE A 104 11.45 10.02 4.48
N ASP A 105 10.17 9.68 4.37
CA ASP A 105 9.06 10.57 4.73
C ASP A 105 8.14 9.89 5.75
N VAL A 106 7.23 10.64 6.34
CA VAL A 106 6.21 10.14 7.27
C VAL A 106 4.91 9.87 6.53
N ILE A 107 4.12 8.93 7.05
CA ILE A 107 2.77 8.67 6.57
C ILE A 107 1.78 9.39 7.52
N PRO A 108 1.18 10.52 7.08
CA PRO A 108 0.43 11.41 7.96
C PRO A 108 -1.03 11.01 8.16
N VAL A 109 -1.51 10.01 7.41
CA VAL A 109 -2.90 9.53 7.42
C VAL A 109 -2.91 8.01 7.34
N ARG A 110 -4.09 7.40 7.51
CA ARG A 110 -4.30 5.97 7.28
C ARG A 110 -3.65 5.55 5.96
N PHE A 111 -2.68 4.65 6.07
CA PHE A 111 -1.93 4.11 4.96
C PHE A 111 -2.56 2.83 4.45
N SER A 112 -2.47 2.65 3.14
CA SER A 112 -2.88 1.42 2.52
C SER A 112 -1.76 0.38 2.60
N ILE A 113 -1.77 -0.50 3.62
CA ILE A 113 -0.60 -1.31 4.03
C ILE A 113 -0.27 -2.52 3.14
N GLN A 114 -0.71 -2.53 1.89
CA GLN A 114 -0.57 -3.67 0.97
C GLN A 114 0.84 -4.28 0.92
N LEU A 115 1.87 -3.48 1.20
CA LEU A 115 3.24 -3.94 1.40
C LEU A 115 3.92 -3.04 2.45
N ILE A 116 4.28 -3.63 3.58
CA ILE A 116 4.97 -2.94 4.69
C ILE A 116 5.99 -3.87 5.34
N LEU A 117 6.96 -3.27 6.03
CA LEU A 117 7.91 -3.90 6.94
C LEU A 117 7.60 -3.45 8.37
N PHE A 118 7.49 -4.40 9.30
CA PHE A 118 7.24 -4.14 10.72
C PHE A 118 7.98 -5.19 11.55
N GLU A 119 8.22 -4.90 12.84
CA GLU A 119 8.85 -5.88 13.73
C GLU A 119 7.87 -6.98 14.15
N LYS A 120 8.38 -8.20 14.28
CA LYS A 120 7.63 -9.31 14.88
C LYS A 120 7.13 -8.97 16.29
N SER A 121 7.95 -8.29 17.11
CA SER A 121 7.60 -7.82 18.44
C SER A 121 6.38 -6.89 18.42
N PHE A 122 6.29 -5.98 17.44
CA PHE A 122 5.12 -5.12 17.27
C PHE A 122 3.86 -5.95 16.97
N LEU A 123 3.97 -6.95 16.08
CA LEU A 123 2.85 -7.84 15.78
C LEU A 123 2.41 -8.68 17.00
N GLU A 124 3.36 -9.22 17.75
CA GLU A 124 3.09 -9.98 18.98
C GLU A 124 2.42 -9.11 20.04
N PHE A 125 2.89 -7.87 20.18
CA PHE A 125 2.35 -6.89 21.12
C PHE A 125 0.89 -6.51 20.82
N ILE A 126 0.52 -6.36 19.54
CA ILE A 126 -0.86 -6.06 19.15
C ILE A 126 -1.79 -7.30 19.15
N GLY A 127 -1.28 -8.48 19.53
CA GLY A 127 -2.06 -9.72 19.56
C GLY A 127 -2.24 -10.39 18.19
N GLY A 128 -1.41 -10.03 17.21
CA GLY A 128 -1.45 -10.56 15.85
C GLY A 128 -2.48 -9.89 14.92
N MET A 129 -2.49 -10.29 13.65
CA MET A 129 -3.54 -9.94 12.70
C MET A 129 -4.60 -11.05 12.70
N VAL A 130 -5.81 -10.75 13.14
CA VAL A 130 -6.91 -11.73 13.17
C VAL A 130 -7.66 -11.69 11.84
N SER A 131 -7.42 -12.60 10.89
CA SER A 131 -8.29 -12.64 9.71
C SER A 131 -9.74 -12.83 10.18
N PRO A 132 -10.72 -12.00 9.74
CA PRO A 132 -12.11 -12.37 9.92
C PRO A 132 -12.28 -13.77 9.32
N GLY A 133 -12.98 -14.65 10.04
CA GLY A 133 -13.27 -16.00 9.54
C GLY A 133 -13.92 -15.93 8.15
N PRO A 134 -13.85 -17.01 7.35
CA PRO A 134 -14.46 -17.03 6.02
C PRO A 134 -15.89 -16.49 6.10
N LYS A 135 -16.20 -15.49 5.26
CA LYS A 135 -17.58 -15.03 5.11
C LYS A 135 -18.34 -16.16 4.44
N PHE A 136 -18.90 -17.07 5.23
CA PHE A 136 -19.99 -17.91 4.75
C PHE A 136 -21.12 -16.94 4.40
N LEU A 137 -21.31 -16.71 3.09
CA LEU A 137 -22.58 -16.17 2.60
C LEU A 137 -23.61 -17.16 3.12
N GLY A 138 -24.40 -16.72 4.09
CA GLY A 138 -25.27 -17.60 4.86
C GLY A 138 -26.14 -18.44 3.94
N ASP A 139 -26.32 -19.71 4.34
CA ASP A 139 -27.39 -20.55 3.83
C ASP A 139 -28.70 -19.76 3.74
N GLU A 140 -29.50 -20.09 2.72
CA GLU A 140 -30.77 -19.45 2.40
C GLU A 140 -31.85 -19.56 3.51
N ASN A 141 -31.52 -20.16 4.67
CA ASN A 141 -32.43 -20.38 5.79
C ASN A 141 -31.87 -19.85 7.14
N PRO A 142 -32.36 -18.69 7.64
CA PRO A 142 -31.83 -18.02 8.83
C PRO A 142 -32.09 -18.69 10.19
N GLN A 143 -32.75 -19.85 10.25
CA GLN A 143 -33.36 -20.35 11.49
C GLN A 143 -32.62 -21.50 12.20
N GLU A 144 -31.55 -22.08 11.64
CA GLU A 144 -30.94 -23.29 12.21
C GLU A 144 -29.44 -23.20 12.55
N THR A 145 -28.97 -22.04 13.04
CA THR A 145 -27.65 -22.01 13.71
C THR A 145 -27.77 -21.41 15.11
N PRO A 146 -27.45 -22.16 16.19
CA PRO A 146 -27.50 -21.64 17.55
C PRO A 146 -26.59 -20.42 17.66
N GLN A 147 -27.18 -19.27 17.97
CA GLN A 147 -26.47 -18.04 18.29
C GLN A 147 -25.66 -18.19 19.58
N ASN A 148 -24.51 -18.86 19.51
CA ASN A 148 -23.39 -18.66 20.44
C ASN A 148 -22.33 -17.72 19.86
N ASN A 149 -22.76 -16.82 18.97
CA ASN A 149 -21.99 -15.63 18.65
C ASN A 149 -22.16 -14.66 19.82
N ILE A 150 -21.22 -14.72 20.77
CA ILE A 150 -20.82 -13.50 21.49
C ILE A 150 -20.47 -12.51 20.38
N LYS A 151 -21.42 -11.65 20.02
CA LYS A 151 -21.17 -10.45 19.25
C LYS A 151 -20.38 -9.55 20.20
N LEU A 152 -19.08 -9.84 20.36
CA LEU A 152 -18.15 -8.85 20.83
C LEU A 152 -18.41 -7.64 19.94
N PRO A 153 -18.89 -6.52 20.49
CA PRO A 153 -19.29 -5.40 19.69
C PRO A 153 -18.07 -5.06 18.85
N ARG A 154 -18.25 -5.02 17.51
CA ARG A 154 -17.22 -4.64 16.52
C ARG A 154 -16.74 -3.18 16.69
N LEU A 155 -16.83 -2.65 17.91
CA LEU A 155 -16.93 -1.24 18.23
C LEU A 155 -15.74 -0.74 19.05
N LEU A 156 -14.82 -1.60 19.50
CA LEU A 156 -13.67 -1.16 20.32
C LEU A 156 -12.27 -1.44 19.75
N VAL A 157 -12.13 -2.37 18.79
CA VAL A 157 -10.86 -2.62 18.10
C VAL A 157 -11.21 -2.92 16.64
N PRO A 158 -10.57 -2.27 15.64
CA PRO A 158 -10.67 -2.72 14.26
C PRO A 158 -10.02 -4.11 14.18
N PHE A 159 -10.83 -5.15 14.30
CA PHE A 159 -10.35 -6.52 14.19
C PHE A 159 -10.13 -6.83 12.71
N GLY A 160 -8.85 -6.98 12.33
CA GLY A 160 -8.49 -8.10 11.47
C GLY A 160 -8.07 -7.83 10.05
N ASP A 161 -7.84 -6.57 9.71
CA ASP A 161 -7.33 -6.19 8.40
C ASP A 161 -6.29 -5.07 8.51
N GLU A 162 -5.98 -4.50 7.36
CA GLU A 162 -5.07 -3.38 7.15
C GLU A 162 -5.33 -2.15 8.03
N GLU A 163 -6.55 -1.95 8.53
CA GLU A 163 -6.86 -0.86 9.46
C GLU A 163 -6.20 -1.06 10.83
N SER A 164 -6.00 -2.31 11.25
CA SER A 164 -5.47 -2.64 12.58
C SER A 164 -4.05 -2.09 12.75
N MET A 165 -3.18 -2.25 11.75
CA MET A 165 -1.80 -1.76 11.83
C MET A 165 -1.72 -0.24 11.88
N ASN A 166 -2.59 0.45 11.15
CA ASN A 166 -2.68 1.91 11.24
C ASN A 166 -3.17 2.35 12.62
N PHE A 167 -4.24 1.73 13.11
CA PHE A 167 -4.83 2.01 14.41
C PHE A 167 -3.82 1.82 15.53
N PHE A 168 -3.11 0.68 15.56
CA PHE A 168 -2.13 0.42 16.61
C PHE A 168 -0.89 1.32 16.50
N ALA A 169 -0.45 1.66 15.28
CA ALA A 169 0.60 2.68 15.13
C ALA A 169 0.19 4.02 15.77
N ASP A 170 -1.07 4.44 15.57
CA ASP A 170 -1.59 5.68 16.17
C ASP A 170 -1.74 5.58 17.70
N ILE A 171 -2.31 4.48 18.22
CA ILE A 171 -2.53 4.27 19.67
C ILE A 171 -1.22 4.17 20.45
N TYR A 172 -0.20 3.53 19.87
CA TYR A 172 1.10 3.36 20.52
C TYR A 172 2.11 4.44 20.15
N MET A 173 1.66 5.52 19.49
CA MET A 173 2.52 6.63 19.09
C MET A 173 3.74 6.19 18.26
N ALA A 174 3.60 5.09 17.52
CA ALA A 174 4.65 4.51 16.72
C ALA A 174 4.59 5.08 15.29
N GLY A 175 5.72 5.57 14.81
CA GLY A 175 5.80 6.25 13.52
C GLY A 175 5.51 5.33 12.34
N ARG A 176 4.83 5.88 11.33
CA ARG A 176 4.62 5.25 10.03
C ARG A 176 5.50 5.96 9.01
N PHE A 177 6.34 5.22 8.31
CA PHE A 177 7.37 5.81 7.44
C PHE A 177 7.30 5.29 6.01
N ILE A 178 7.78 6.11 5.06
CA ILE A 178 7.94 5.79 3.65
C ILE A 178 9.42 5.78 3.33
N ALA A 179 9.95 4.65 2.86
CA ALA A 179 11.27 4.59 2.24
C ALA A 179 11.16 5.10 0.79
N LEU A 180 11.55 6.36 0.54
CA LEU A 180 11.33 7.00 -0.75
C LEU A 180 12.23 6.43 -1.87
N ASP A 181 13.32 5.76 -1.51
CA ASP A 181 14.19 5.01 -2.41
C ASP A 181 13.70 3.58 -2.68
N SER A 182 12.66 3.10 -2.00
CA SER A 182 12.06 1.80 -2.21
C SER A 182 10.75 1.94 -3.00
N PHE A 183 10.62 1.18 -4.09
CA PHE A 183 9.46 1.21 -4.96
C PHE A 183 8.85 -0.19 -5.10
N ALA A 184 7.53 -0.29 -5.22
CA ALA A 184 6.84 -1.52 -5.60
C ALA A 184 5.52 -1.22 -6.33
N GLY A 185 5.05 -2.19 -7.13
CA GLY A 185 3.81 -2.06 -7.87
C GLY A 185 2.61 -2.60 -7.10
N HIS A 186 1.54 -1.82 -6.98
CA HIS A 186 0.22 -2.26 -6.53
C HIS A 186 -0.75 -2.20 -7.72
N LEU A 187 -1.40 -3.31 -8.06
CA LEU A 187 -2.21 -3.35 -9.29
C LEU A 187 -3.35 -2.32 -9.27
N ALA A 188 -4.18 -2.34 -8.23
CA ALA A 188 -5.46 -1.63 -8.23
C ALA A 188 -6.13 -1.63 -6.85
N TYR A 189 -6.87 -0.56 -6.55
CA TYR A 189 -7.85 -0.57 -5.48
C TYR A 189 -9.10 -1.38 -5.84
N ALA A 190 -9.91 -1.71 -4.82
CA ALA A 190 -11.14 -2.47 -5.01
C ALA A 190 -12.10 -1.89 -6.08
N PRO A 191 -12.33 -0.56 -6.18
CA PRO A 191 -13.17 0.01 -7.24
C PRO A 191 -12.60 -0.19 -8.66
N GLN A 192 -11.28 -0.25 -8.79
CA GLN A 192 -10.57 -0.33 -10.07
C GLN A 192 -10.30 -1.77 -10.52
N ARG A 193 -10.54 -2.75 -9.63
CA ARG A 193 -9.98 -4.11 -9.74
C ARG A 193 -10.31 -4.82 -11.05
N PHE A 194 -11.56 -4.74 -11.52
CA PHE A 194 -12.00 -5.56 -12.66
C PHE A 194 -11.36 -5.08 -13.95
N TYR A 195 -11.40 -3.78 -14.18
CA TYR A 195 -10.73 -3.14 -15.31
C TYR A 195 -9.22 -3.41 -15.29
N MET A 196 -8.57 -3.21 -14.15
CA MET A 196 -7.12 -3.35 -14.06
C MET A 196 -6.65 -4.80 -14.19
N ILE A 197 -7.44 -5.77 -13.75
CA ILE A 197 -7.17 -7.20 -13.98
C ILE A 197 -7.25 -7.53 -15.47
N GLU A 198 -8.26 -7.02 -16.18
CA GLU A 198 -8.39 -7.22 -17.62
C GLU A 198 -7.24 -6.56 -18.38
N TRP A 199 -6.92 -5.31 -18.05
CA TRP A 199 -5.78 -4.61 -18.62
C TRP A 199 -4.46 -5.34 -18.37
N PHE A 200 -4.23 -5.85 -17.15
CA PHE A 200 -3.06 -6.68 -16.84
C PHE A 200 -3.00 -7.94 -17.70
N LYS A 201 -4.10 -8.68 -17.84
CA LYS A 201 -4.15 -9.89 -18.68
C LYS A 201 -3.75 -9.58 -20.13
N ASN A 202 -4.22 -8.46 -20.67
CA ASN A 202 -3.92 -8.01 -22.03
C ASN A 202 -2.52 -7.44 -22.21
N ASN A 203 -1.80 -7.15 -21.11
CA ASN A 203 -0.46 -6.55 -21.14
C ASN A 203 0.58 -7.39 -20.37
N LYS A 204 0.29 -8.65 -20.06
CA LYS A 204 1.08 -9.50 -19.15
C LYS A 204 2.56 -9.55 -19.51
N GLU A 205 2.88 -9.53 -20.80
CA GLU A 205 4.26 -9.60 -21.29
C GLU A 205 5.14 -8.45 -20.74
N LYS A 206 4.59 -7.23 -20.68
CA LYS A 206 5.29 -6.05 -20.14
C LYS A 206 5.67 -6.19 -18.66
N PHE A 207 4.94 -7.02 -17.91
CA PHE A 207 5.21 -7.29 -16.50
C PHE A 207 6.22 -8.42 -16.28
N VAL A 208 6.39 -9.29 -17.27
CA VAL A 208 7.25 -10.48 -17.18
C VAL A 208 8.63 -10.21 -17.77
N GLU A 209 8.74 -9.30 -18.75
CA GLU A 209 10.03 -8.89 -19.33
C GLU A 209 11.03 -8.40 -18.27
N ASP A 210 10.56 -7.75 -17.20
CA ASP A 210 11.39 -7.33 -16.07
C ASP A 210 12.01 -8.47 -15.26
N ILE A 211 11.40 -9.65 -15.23
CA ILE A 211 11.92 -10.81 -14.47
C ILE A 211 13.01 -11.54 -15.27
N ARG A 212 13.00 -11.39 -16.60
CA ARG A 212 13.88 -12.11 -17.52
C ARG A 212 15.20 -11.38 -17.81
N LYS A 213 15.29 -10.09 -17.51
CA LYS A 213 16.50 -9.26 -17.64
C LYS A 213 17.22 -9.15 -16.30
#